data_AF-A0A662KAF6-F1
#
_entry.id   AF-A0A662KAF6-F1
#
_cell.length_a   1.000
_cell.length_b   1.000
_cell.length_c   1.000
_cell.angle_alpha   90.00
_cell.angle_beta   90.00
_cell.angle_gamma   90.00
#
_symmetry.space_group_name_H-M   'P 1'
#
loop_
_entity.id
_entity.type
_entity.pdbx_description
1 polymer ?
#
loop_
_entity_poly.entity_id
_entity_poly.type
_entity_poly.pdbx_seq_one_letter_code
_entity_poly.pdbx_strand_id
1 'polypeptide(L)' 'VVDEWGRTSIEGVFAGGDITTGAATVISAMGAGRRAADAIDEFLS' A
#
# COMPACT_ATOMS: atom_id res chain seq x y z
N VAL A 1 -3.82 8.07 7.36
CA VAL A 1 -2.67 8.46 6.51
C VAL A 1 -1.90 7.17 6.21
N VAL A 2 -1.44 7.02 4.97
CA VAL A 2 -0.71 5.83 4.50
C VAL A 2 0.67 6.27 4.05
N ASP A 3 1.71 5.51 4.38
CA ASP A 3 3.07 5.80 3.92
C ASP A 3 3.34 5.29 2.49
N GLU A 4 4.57 5.47 2.01
CA GLU A 4 4.98 5.08 0.66
C GLU A 4 4.95 3.56 0.42
N TRP A 5 5.01 2.77 1.50
CA TRP A 5 4.99 1.31 1.53
C TRP A 5 3.59 0.74 1.77
N GLY A 6 2.56 1.60 1.87
CA GLY A 6 1.19 1.15 2.09
C GLY A 6 0.85 0.88 3.55
N ARG A 7 1.73 1.21 4.51
CA ARG A 7 1.46 1.01 5.95
C ARG A 7 0.53 2.12 6.44
N THR A 8 -0.49 1.74 7.19
CA THR A 8 -1.36 2.71 7.84
C THR A 8 -0.81 3.09 9.22
N SER A 9 -1.47 4.03 9.89
CA SER A 9 -1.18 4.33 11.29
C SER A 9 -1.56 3.21 12.28
N ILE A 10 -2.25 2.17 11.80
CA ILE A 10 -2.62 1.01 12.60
C ILE A 10 -1.67 -0.14 12.23
N GLU A 11 -0.97 -0.65 13.23
CA GLU A 11 -0.04 -1.78 13.05
C GLU A 11 -0.76 -3.00 12.48
N GLY A 12 -0.13 -3.67 11.52
CA GLY A 12 -0.71 -4.81 10.80
C GLY A 12 -1.81 -4.46 9.79
N VAL A 13 -2.15 -3.18 9.61
CA VAL A 13 -3.14 -2.73 8.62
C VAL A 13 -2.44 -1.98 7.50
N PHE A 14 -2.69 -2.43 6.26
CA PHE A 14 -2.08 -1.91 5.04
C PHE A 14 -3.14 -1.49 4.03
N ALA A 15 -2.80 -0.56 3.15
CA ALA A 15 -3.65 -0.06 2.09
C ALA A 15 -2.85 0.19 0.80
N GLY A 16 -3.47 -0.03 -0.35
CA GLY A 16 -2.87 0.21 -1.67
C GLY A 16 -3.92 0.50 -2.73
N GLY A 17 -3.50 1.09 -3.84
CA GLY A 17 -4.39 1.48 -4.94
C GLY A 17 -4.99 2.89 -4.77
N ASP A 18 -6.12 3.17 -5.42
CA ASP A 18 -6.74 4.50 -5.48
C ASP A 18 -7.02 5.12 -4.09
N ILE A 19 -7.27 4.27 -3.09
CA ILE A 19 -7.47 4.71 -1.69
C ILE A 19 -6.22 5.38 -1.09
N THR A 20 -5.04 5.13 -1.67
CA THR A 20 -3.74 5.67 -1.23
C THR A 20 -3.18 6.72 -2.17
N THR A 21 -3.39 6.56 -3.48
CA THR A 21 -2.81 7.43 -4.51
C THR A 21 -3.76 8.50 -5.04
N GLY A 22 -5.05 8.45 -4.65
CA GLY A 22 -6.11 9.22 -5.29
C GLY A 22 -6.54 8.61 -6.62
N ALA A 23 -7.32 9.36 -7.43
CA ALA A 23 -7.81 8.95 -8.76
C ALA A 23 -6.64 8.82 -9.76
N ALA A 24 -5.83 7.79 -9.58
CA ALA A 24 -4.65 7.51 -10.36
C ALA A 24 -4.97 6.51 -11.47
N THR A 25 -4.01 6.33 -12.39
CA THR A 25 -4.15 5.31 -13.45
C THR A 25 -4.04 3.90 -12.86
N VAL A 26 -4.60 2.92 -13.57
CA VAL A 26 -4.53 1.49 -13.18
C VAL A 26 -3.10 1.05 -12.88
N ILE A 27 -2.13 1.47 -13.70
CA ILE A 27 -0.71 1.12 -13.50
C ILE A 27 -0.17 1.66 -12.16
N SER A 28 -0.55 2.88 -11.79
CA SER A 28 -0.14 3.49 -10.53
C SER A 28 -0.75 2.77 -9.34
N ALA A 29 -2.04 2.40 -9.43
CA ALA A 29 -2.74 1.64 -8.41
C ALA A 29 -2.13 0.25 -8.21
N MET A 30 -1.78 -0.45 -9.30
CA MET A 30 -1.07 -1.74 -9.23
C MET A 30 0.32 -1.60 -8.60
N GLY A 31 1.06 -0.53 -8.91
CA GLY A 31 2.34 -0.25 -8.29
C GLY A 31 2.25 0.00 -6.78
N ALA A 32 1.21 0.71 -6.33
CA ALA A 32 0.93 0.90 -4.91
C ALA A 32 0.56 -0.42 -4.22
N GLY A 33 -0.26 -1.25 -4.87
CA GLY A 33 -0.63 -2.58 -4.35
C GLY A 33 0.59 -3.49 -4.18
N ARG A 34 1.54 -3.47 -5.13
CA ARG A 34 2.78 -4.24 -5.03
C ARG A 34 3.62 -3.84 -3.81
N ARG A 35 3.83 -2.53 -3.59
CA ARG A 35 4.59 -2.07 -2.41
C ARG A 35 3.94 -2.46 -1.09
N ALA A 36 2.60 -2.37 -1.02
CA ALA A 36 1.85 -2.81 0.15
C ALA A 36 2.02 -4.31 0.39
N ALA A 37 2.03 -5.14 -0.66
CA ALA A 37 2.27 -6.57 -0.54
C ALA A 37 3.68 -6.90 -0.05
N ASP A 38 4.71 -6.23 -0.59
CA ASP A 38 6.10 -6.40 -0.15
C ASP A 38 6.25 -6.03 1.35
N ALA A 39 5.56 -4.98 1.80
CA ALA A 39 5.56 -4.57 3.21
C ALA A 39 4.81 -5.54 4.13
N ILE A 40 3.76 -6.21 3.64
CA ILE A 40 3.06 -7.28 4.36
C ILE A 40 3.96 -8.52 4.50
N ASP A 41 4.67 -8.89 3.43
CA ASP A 41 5.60 -10.02 3.44
C ASP A 41 6.75 -9.80 4.44
N GLU A 42 7.33 -8.59 4.45
CA GLU A 42 8.34 -8.19 5.44
C GLU A 42 7.80 -8.19 6.88
N PHE A 43 6.53 -7.83 7.08
CA PHE A 43 5.90 -7.82 8.40
C PHE A 43 5.61 -9.22 8.95
N LEU A 44 5.38 -10.21 8.07
CA LEU A 44 5.05 -11.58 8.45
C LEU A 44 6.25 -12.53 8.53
N SER A 45 7.40 -12.13 7.96
CA SER A 45 8.65 -12.90 7.97
C SER A 45 9.40 -12.73 9.29
#